data_AF-A0A5M2PSU5-F1
#
_entry.id   AF-A0A5M2PSU5-F1
#
_cell.length_a   1.000
_cell.length_b   1.000
_cell.length_c   1.000
_cell.angle_alpha   90.00
_cell.angle_beta   90.00
_cell.angle_gamma   90.00
#
_symmetry.space_group_name_H-M   'P 1'
#
loop_
_entity.id
_entity.type
_entity.pdbx_description
1 polymer ?
#
loop_
_entity_poly.entity_id
_entity_poly.type
_entity_poly.pdbx_seq_one_letter_code
_entity_poly.pdbx_strand_id
1 'polypeptide(L)'
;MDKRIILAVAGSGKTYHICNELKPLKRNLIIAFTNQNIKNIKDELIKIHGDIPKNTRVMTFSKFIYNFYLLPYESLIQEQFFATDFNSDGVYMADSPVRRLKNSKGKEYTNPNYIKQEEFEHFVKFISKYKYRYYVDKFSKLVLKTKDLYKKGTDNVSFFFDKLYIDEFQDFREDDYRLLEKLIKRFNKVLLVGDYYQHSVNGKNNSGKPIKKNMNYSEYKILLEKLGLEVDDISLSKSKRCPANVCNYVSNKLSISIESDSEFAGDGDVIFIQNCEEARNILSDSTI
;
A
#
# COMPACT_ATOMS: atom_id res chain seq x y z
N MET A 1 19.10 5.42 13.79
CA MET A 1 18.22 4.57 12.96
C MET A 1 18.09 5.24 11.60
N ASP A 2 17.94 4.48 10.51
CA ASP A 2 17.95 5.00 9.13
C ASP A 2 16.55 4.80 8.54
N LYS A 3 15.65 5.76 8.79
CA LYS A 3 14.23 5.67 8.43
C LYS A 3 13.80 6.93 7.72
N ARG A 4 13.42 6.79 6.45
CA ARG A 4 13.08 7.91 5.58
C ARG A 4 11.82 7.61 4.79
N ILE A 5 11.01 8.64 4.56
CA ILE A 5 9.93 8.63 3.58
C ILE A 5 10.16 9.73 2.55
N ILE A 6 10.04 9.36 1.28
CA ILE A 6 10.10 10.30 0.17
C ILE A 6 8.66 10.56 -0.30
N LEU A 7 8.22 11.81 -0.13
CA LEU A 7 6.97 12.31 -0.65
C LEU A 7 7.20 12.76 -2.08
N ALA A 8 6.52 12.09 -3.00
CA ALA A 8 6.75 12.17 -4.42
C ALA A 8 5.51 12.67 -5.15
N VAL A 9 5.71 13.26 -6.33
CA VAL A 9 4.61 13.62 -7.24
C VAL A 9 4.33 12.54 -8.28
N ALA A 10 3.19 12.63 -8.94
CA ALA A 10 2.80 11.72 -10.01
C ALA A 10 3.87 11.66 -11.13
N GLY A 11 4.29 10.45 -11.49
CA GLY A 11 5.26 10.24 -12.57
C GLY A 11 6.71 10.58 -12.24
N SER A 12 7.06 10.86 -10.98
CA SER A 12 8.43 11.20 -10.56
C SER A 12 9.45 10.05 -10.58
N GLY A 13 8.99 8.81 -10.69
CA GLY A 13 9.87 7.62 -10.71
C GLY A 13 10.12 6.99 -9.34
N LYS A 14 9.10 6.97 -8.45
CA LYS A 14 9.15 6.32 -7.12
C LYS A 14 9.73 4.89 -7.15
N THR A 15 9.17 4.03 -7.99
CA THR A 15 9.61 2.63 -8.13
C THR A 15 11.06 2.55 -8.60
N TYR A 16 11.45 3.36 -9.59
CA TYR A 16 12.84 3.47 -10.05
C TYR A 16 13.77 3.88 -8.90
N HIS A 17 13.37 4.87 -8.11
CA HIS A 17 14.16 5.36 -6.99
C HIS A 17 14.42 4.27 -5.93
N ILE A 18 13.40 3.50 -5.54
CA ILE A 18 13.58 2.32 -4.66
C ILE A 18 14.61 1.35 -5.25
N CYS A 19 14.43 0.99 -6.52
CA CYS A 19 15.25 -0.03 -7.16
C CYS A 19 16.70 0.43 -7.34
N ASN A 20 16.93 1.73 -7.54
CA ASN A 20 18.24 2.33 -7.67
C ASN A 20 18.96 2.52 -6.32
N GLU A 21 18.25 2.87 -5.24
CA GLU A 21 18.82 2.94 -3.87
C GLU A 21 19.06 1.56 -3.23
N LEU A 22 18.54 0.49 -3.84
CA LEU A 22 18.69 -0.86 -3.34
C LEU A 22 20.15 -1.31 -3.39
N LYS A 23 20.66 -1.83 -2.26
CA LYS A 23 22.01 -2.41 -2.17
C LYS A 23 21.94 -3.93 -2.38
N PRO A 24 22.41 -4.48 -3.51
CA PRO A 24 22.20 -5.89 -3.89
C PRO A 24 22.74 -6.92 -2.89
N LEU A 25 23.83 -6.56 -2.19
CA LEU A 25 24.49 -7.45 -1.20
C LEU A 25 23.76 -7.52 0.15
N LYS A 26 22.85 -6.58 0.44
CA LYS A 26 22.04 -6.58 1.67
C LYS A 26 20.81 -7.47 1.51
N ARG A 27 20.25 -7.92 2.64
CA ARG A 27 18.99 -8.65 2.67
C ARG A 27 17.83 -7.67 2.59
N ASN A 28 17.26 -7.52 1.41
CA ASN A 28 16.25 -6.49 1.11
C ASN A 28 14.85 -7.11 1.07
N LEU A 29 13.88 -6.40 1.62
CA LEU A 29 12.46 -6.70 1.44
C LEU A 29 11.78 -5.49 0.80
N ILE A 30 11.15 -5.69 -0.36
CA ILE A 30 10.29 -4.68 -1.00
C ILE A 30 8.84 -5.12 -0.90
N ILE A 31 8.00 -4.22 -0.41
CA ILE A 31 6.56 -4.40 -0.22
C ILE A 31 5.80 -3.39 -1.07
N ALA A 32 4.75 -3.85 -1.74
CA ALA A 32 3.77 -2.99 -2.40
C ALA A 32 2.35 -3.54 -2.23
N PHE A 33 1.34 -2.77 -2.60
CA PHE A 33 -0.06 -3.15 -2.37
C PHE A 33 -0.59 -4.14 -3.42
N THR A 34 -0.40 -3.86 -4.72
CA THR A 34 -1.01 -4.65 -5.81
C THR A 34 -0.02 -5.58 -6.53
N ASN A 35 -0.52 -6.64 -7.15
CA ASN A 35 0.30 -7.51 -8.01
C ASN A 35 0.91 -6.76 -9.20
N GLN A 36 0.24 -5.73 -9.71
CA GLN A 36 0.78 -4.90 -10.79
C GLN A 36 1.99 -4.10 -10.32
N ASN A 37 1.94 -3.51 -9.11
CA ASN A 37 3.11 -2.84 -8.53
C ASN A 37 4.28 -3.83 -8.37
N ILE A 38 4.00 -5.04 -7.89
CA ILE A 38 5.04 -6.08 -7.75
C ILE A 38 5.68 -6.45 -9.09
N LYS A 39 4.88 -6.59 -10.15
CA LYS A 39 5.41 -6.83 -11.50
C LYS A 39 6.31 -5.68 -11.94
N ASN A 40 5.82 -4.43 -11.83
CA ASN A 40 6.58 -3.24 -12.21
C ASN A 40 7.90 -3.13 -11.45
N ILE A 41 7.90 -3.36 -10.12
CA ILE A 41 9.11 -3.37 -9.30
C ILE A 41 10.10 -4.43 -9.78
N LYS A 42 9.64 -5.66 -10.06
CA LYS A 42 10.51 -6.74 -10.54
C LYS A 42 11.12 -6.41 -11.89
N ASP A 43 10.32 -5.93 -12.83
CA ASP A 43 10.77 -5.54 -14.16
C ASP A 43 11.84 -4.43 -14.05
N GLU A 44 11.64 -3.46 -13.14
CA GLU A 44 12.59 -2.38 -12.91
C GLU A 44 13.89 -2.85 -12.23
N LEU A 45 13.80 -3.78 -11.28
CA LEU A 45 15.00 -4.41 -10.69
C LEU A 45 15.82 -5.15 -11.75
N ILE A 46 15.17 -5.89 -12.65
CA ILE A 46 15.85 -6.61 -13.73
C ILE A 46 16.53 -5.64 -14.69
N LYS A 47 15.89 -4.52 -15.03
CA LYS A 47 16.50 -3.49 -15.88
C LYS A 47 17.75 -2.87 -15.25
N ILE A 48 17.72 -2.58 -13.95
CA ILE A 48 18.82 -1.89 -13.25
C ILE A 48 19.97 -2.86 -12.89
N HIS A 49 19.63 -4.05 -12.39
CA HIS A 49 20.60 -4.99 -11.81
C HIS A 49 20.88 -6.22 -12.70
N GLY A 50 20.25 -6.31 -13.87
CA GLY A 50 20.33 -7.46 -14.79
C GLY A 50 19.47 -8.67 -14.40
N ASP A 51 19.24 -8.86 -13.10
CA ASP A 51 18.32 -9.84 -12.50
C ASP A 51 17.82 -9.30 -11.15
N ILE A 52 16.83 -9.95 -10.55
CA ILE A 52 16.44 -9.66 -9.16
C ILE A 52 17.60 -10.10 -8.25
N PRO A 53 18.21 -9.17 -7.47
CA PRO A 53 19.34 -9.55 -6.63
C PRO A 53 18.99 -10.69 -5.67
N LYS A 54 19.88 -11.69 -5.56
CA LYS A 54 19.64 -12.96 -4.83
C LYS A 54 19.11 -12.77 -3.40
N ASN A 55 19.55 -11.72 -2.71
CA ASN A 55 19.16 -11.40 -1.34
C ASN A 55 17.96 -10.44 -1.24
N THR A 56 17.22 -10.24 -2.32
CA THR A 56 16.05 -9.36 -2.39
C THR A 56 14.77 -10.16 -2.53
N ARG A 57 13.79 -9.89 -1.69
CA ARG A 57 12.42 -10.42 -1.84
C ARG A 57 11.46 -9.28 -2.16
N VAL A 58 10.59 -9.52 -3.13
CA VAL A 58 9.53 -8.58 -3.55
C VAL A 58 8.18 -9.28 -3.41
N MET A 59 7.26 -8.73 -2.63
CA MET A 59 5.94 -9.35 -2.41
C MET A 59 4.85 -8.33 -2.06
N THR A 60 3.60 -8.71 -2.28
CA THR A 60 2.46 -7.90 -1.85
C THR A 60 2.39 -7.84 -0.32
N PHE A 61 1.79 -6.79 0.21
CA PHE A 61 1.60 -6.61 1.64
C PHE A 61 0.77 -7.72 2.28
N SER A 62 -0.28 -8.20 1.61
CA SER A 62 -1.07 -9.34 2.09
C SER A 62 -0.23 -10.62 2.23
N LYS A 63 0.62 -10.91 1.23
CA LYS A 63 1.55 -12.05 1.26
C LYS A 63 2.60 -11.87 2.36
N PHE A 64 3.09 -10.66 2.55
CA PHE A 64 4.01 -10.32 3.64
C PHE A 64 3.39 -10.62 5.01
N ILE A 65 2.17 -10.12 5.28
CA ILE A 65 1.52 -10.37 6.57
C ILE A 65 1.28 -11.87 6.77
N TYR A 66 0.74 -12.55 5.76
CA TYR A 66 0.47 -13.98 5.84
C TYR A 66 1.73 -14.78 6.18
N ASN A 67 2.84 -14.53 5.48
CA ASN A 67 4.08 -15.30 5.64
C ASN A 67 4.88 -14.98 6.91
N PHE A 68 4.85 -13.73 7.39
CA PHE A 68 5.70 -13.30 8.49
C PHE A 68 4.97 -13.11 9.82
N TYR A 69 3.65 -12.94 9.79
CA TYR A 69 2.85 -12.72 11.00
C TYR A 69 1.79 -13.80 11.22
N LEU A 70 1.19 -14.41 10.19
CA LEU A 70 0.14 -15.40 10.42
C LEU A 70 0.71 -16.81 10.49
N LEU A 71 1.24 -17.34 9.38
CA LEU A 71 1.74 -18.71 9.26
C LEU A 71 2.70 -19.14 10.39
N PRO A 72 3.73 -18.36 10.75
CA PRO A 72 4.69 -18.81 11.77
C PRO A 72 4.12 -18.83 13.19
N TYR A 73 2.95 -18.23 13.39
CA TYR A 73 2.37 -17.97 14.71
C TYR A 73 0.91 -18.40 14.82
N GLU A 74 0.44 -19.31 13.96
CA GLU A 74 -0.94 -19.82 13.99
C GLU A 74 -1.29 -20.40 15.36
N SER A 75 -0.38 -21.10 16.03
CA SER A 75 -0.61 -21.62 17.38
C SER A 75 -0.87 -20.52 18.42
N LEU A 76 -0.18 -19.37 18.32
CA LEU A 76 -0.43 -18.23 19.21
C LEU A 76 -1.80 -17.60 18.94
N ILE A 77 -2.22 -17.56 17.67
CA ILE A 77 -3.53 -17.08 17.27
C ILE A 77 -4.61 -18.04 17.82
N GLN A 78 -4.44 -19.35 17.63
CA GLN A 78 -5.36 -20.38 18.14
C GLN A 78 -5.54 -20.28 19.65
N GLU A 79 -4.44 -20.16 20.41
CA GLU A 79 -4.47 -20.05 21.86
C GLU A 79 -5.29 -18.84 22.32
N GLN A 80 -5.07 -17.68 21.69
CA GLN A 80 -5.78 -16.45 22.08
C GLN A 80 -7.29 -16.52 21.83
N PHE A 81 -7.71 -17.17 20.76
CA PHE A 81 -9.12 -17.24 20.37
C PHE A 81 -9.80 -18.56 20.79
N PHE A 82 -9.12 -19.42 21.56
CA PHE A 82 -9.59 -20.76 21.93
C PHE A 82 -10.05 -21.61 20.74
N ALA A 83 -9.40 -21.43 19.58
CA ALA A 83 -9.76 -22.09 18.32
C ALA A 83 -9.06 -23.45 18.19
N THR A 84 -9.46 -24.43 18.99
CA THR A 84 -8.81 -25.76 19.11
C THR A 84 -8.85 -26.60 17.83
N ASP A 85 -9.86 -26.38 16.99
CA ASP A 85 -10.09 -27.17 15.78
C ASP A 85 -9.71 -26.41 14.49
N PHE A 86 -8.90 -25.36 14.59
CA PHE A 86 -8.49 -24.58 13.42
C PHE A 86 -7.39 -25.31 12.63
N ASN A 87 -7.70 -25.67 11.39
CA ASN A 87 -6.70 -26.06 10.39
C ASN A 87 -6.66 -25.04 9.24
N SER A 88 -5.53 -24.38 9.07
CA SER A 88 -5.30 -23.36 8.03
C SER A 88 -5.23 -23.99 6.64
N ASP A 89 -6.14 -23.59 5.74
CA ASP A 89 -6.20 -24.03 4.33
C ASP A 89 -5.94 -22.85 3.38
N GLY A 90 -5.12 -21.89 3.82
CA GLY A 90 -4.74 -20.72 3.03
C GLY A 90 -5.64 -19.51 3.25
N VAL A 91 -5.93 -18.80 2.16
CA VAL A 91 -6.56 -17.48 2.18
C VAL A 91 -7.88 -17.47 1.42
N TYR A 92 -8.82 -16.68 1.89
CA TYR A 92 -10.11 -16.45 1.24
C TYR A 92 -10.13 -15.03 0.66
N MET A 93 -10.25 -14.94 -0.67
CA MET A 93 -10.05 -13.69 -1.42
C MET A 93 -11.28 -12.78 -1.45
N ALA A 94 -12.47 -13.30 -1.19
CA ALA A 94 -13.67 -12.46 -1.15
C ALA A 94 -13.74 -11.68 0.16
N ASP A 95 -14.31 -10.48 0.09
CA ASP A 95 -14.44 -9.57 1.22
C ASP A 95 -15.17 -10.24 2.40
N SER A 96 -14.64 -10.05 3.61
CA SER A 96 -15.32 -10.50 4.82
C SER A 96 -16.66 -9.79 5.03
N PRO A 97 -17.61 -10.42 5.76
CA PRO A 97 -18.89 -9.80 6.07
C PRO A 97 -18.73 -8.45 6.79
N VAL A 98 -19.33 -7.39 6.22
CA VAL A 98 -19.37 -6.05 6.84
C VAL A 98 -20.55 -5.92 7.81
N ARG A 99 -20.43 -5.05 8.83
CA ARG A 99 -21.47 -4.90 9.88
C ARG A 99 -22.82 -4.40 9.36
N ARG A 100 -22.78 -3.50 8.37
CA ARG A 100 -23.96 -2.89 7.76
C ARG A 100 -23.93 -3.12 6.25
N LEU A 101 -25.08 -3.45 5.68
CA LEU A 101 -25.30 -3.52 4.24
C LEU A 101 -26.19 -2.35 3.82
N LYS A 102 -26.05 -1.94 2.55
CA LYS A 102 -26.92 -0.94 1.93
C LYS A 102 -27.84 -1.64 0.95
N ASN A 103 -29.14 -1.35 1.01
CA ASN A 103 -30.08 -1.81 -0.01
C ASN A 103 -29.97 -0.94 -1.28
N SER A 104 -30.72 -1.30 -2.32
CA SER A 104 -30.77 -0.53 -3.59
C SER A 104 -31.22 0.92 -3.45
N LYS A 105 -31.91 1.26 -2.36
CA LYS A 105 -32.35 2.62 -2.01
C LYS A 105 -31.36 3.35 -1.09
N GLY A 106 -30.19 2.77 -0.82
CA GLY A 106 -29.14 3.34 0.04
C GLY A 106 -29.40 3.26 1.54
N LYS A 107 -30.50 2.63 1.99
CA LYS A 107 -30.81 2.46 3.43
C LYS A 107 -29.94 1.37 4.04
N GLU A 108 -29.33 1.69 5.18
CA GLU A 108 -28.46 0.77 5.92
C GLU A 108 -29.26 -0.19 6.81
N TYR A 109 -28.85 -1.46 6.84
CA TYR A 109 -29.39 -2.48 7.73
C TYR A 109 -28.27 -3.40 8.26
N THR A 110 -28.53 -4.10 9.37
CA THR A 110 -27.56 -5.03 9.98
C THR A 110 -27.34 -6.24 9.07
N ASN A 111 -26.08 -6.60 8.85
CA ASN A 111 -25.74 -7.83 8.14
C ASN A 111 -25.87 -9.04 9.09
N PRO A 112 -26.77 -10.00 8.82
CA PRO A 112 -26.90 -11.19 9.67
C PRO A 112 -25.67 -12.09 9.65
N ASN A 113 -24.84 -12.01 8.60
CA ASN A 113 -23.61 -12.79 8.47
C ASN A 113 -22.41 -12.12 9.16
N TYR A 114 -22.58 -10.95 9.77
CA TYR A 114 -21.50 -10.27 10.47
C TYR A 114 -21.19 -10.95 11.80
N ILE A 115 -19.94 -11.39 11.93
CA ILE A 115 -19.40 -11.92 13.18
C ILE A 115 -18.60 -10.82 13.86
N LYS A 116 -18.71 -10.72 15.20
CA LYS A 116 -17.98 -9.71 15.98
C LYS A 116 -16.50 -10.06 16.04
N GLN A 117 -15.65 -9.04 16.12
CA GLN A 117 -14.18 -9.18 16.05
C GLN A 117 -13.55 -9.90 17.25
N GLU A 118 -14.33 -10.15 18.30
CA GLU A 118 -13.95 -10.93 19.47
C GLU A 118 -13.95 -12.44 19.16
N GLU A 119 -14.74 -12.87 18.17
CA GLU A 119 -14.83 -14.26 17.72
C GLU A 119 -13.81 -14.54 16.61
N PHE A 120 -13.26 -15.76 16.58
CA PHE A 120 -12.24 -16.14 15.61
C PHE A 120 -12.77 -16.13 14.16
N GLU A 121 -14.02 -16.53 13.96
CA GLU A 121 -14.72 -16.60 12.68
C GLU A 121 -14.92 -15.23 12.03
N HIS A 122 -14.65 -14.13 12.75
CA HIS A 122 -14.51 -12.81 12.14
C HIS A 122 -13.33 -12.74 11.16
N PHE A 123 -12.28 -13.50 11.42
CA PHE A 123 -11.01 -13.47 10.70
C PHE A 123 -10.86 -14.62 9.70
N VAL A 124 -11.70 -15.66 9.80
CA VAL A 124 -11.61 -16.86 8.97
C VAL A 124 -12.95 -17.27 8.37
N LYS A 125 -12.90 -17.85 7.18
CA LYS A 125 -14.02 -18.53 6.53
C LYS A 125 -13.89 -20.03 6.75
N PHE A 126 -14.90 -20.65 7.36
CA PHE A 126 -15.05 -22.11 7.35
C PHE A 126 -15.26 -22.62 5.91
N ILE A 127 -14.47 -23.62 5.52
CA ILE A 127 -14.52 -24.25 4.19
C ILE A 127 -15.15 -25.63 4.28
N SER A 128 -14.52 -26.55 5.01
CA SER A 128 -15.00 -27.93 5.19
C SER A 128 -14.20 -28.61 6.29
N LYS A 129 -14.79 -29.54 7.05
CA LYS A 129 -14.11 -30.44 8.00
C LYS A 129 -12.89 -29.81 8.70
N TYR A 130 -13.14 -28.88 9.63
CA TYR A 130 -12.12 -28.16 10.41
C TYR A 130 -11.13 -27.30 9.59
N LYS A 131 -11.30 -27.18 8.27
CA LYS A 131 -10.52 -26.30 7.41
C LYS A 131 -11.11 -24.91 7.36
N TYR A 132 -10.24 -23.94 7.56
CA TYR A 132 -10.56 -22.53 7.57
C TYR A 132 -9.56 -21.77 6.71
N ARG A 133 -10.02 -20.70 6.06
CA ARG A 133 -9.18 -19.79 5.28
C ARG A 133 -9.26 -18.40 5.85
N TYR A 134 -8.12 -17.72 5.99
CA TYR A 134 -8.13 -16.35 6.51
C TYR A 134 -8.69 -15.36 5.48
N TYR A 135 -9.52 -14.42 5.92
CA TYR A 135 -9.93 -13.29 5.10
C TYR A 135 -8.77 -12.32 4.91
N VAL A 136 -8.42 -12.03 3.66
CA VAL A 136 -7.27 -11.17 3.33
C VAL A 136 -7.44 -9.75 3.89
N ASP A 137 -8.65 -9.18 3.82
CA ASP A 137 -8.97 -7.85 4.34
C ASP A 137 -8.92 -7.74 5.88
N LYS A 138 -8.69 -8.86 6.57
CA LYS A 138 -8.63 -8.95 8.03
C LYS A 138 -7.25 -9.27 8.58
N PHE A 139 -6.24 -9.47 7.72
CA PHE A 139 -4.88 -9.84 8.15
C PHE A 139 -4.29 -8.85 9.15
N SER A 140 -4.21 -7.57 8.78
CA SER A 140 -3.64 -6.55 9.66
C SER A 140 -4.41 -6.42 10.97
N LYS A 141 -5.74 -6.50 10.91
CA LYS A 141 -6.60 -6.46 12.08
C LYS A 141 -6.33 -7.63 13.02
N LEU A 142 -6.21 -8.85 12.48
CA LEU A 142 -5.88 -10.05 13.24
C LEU A 142 -4.53 -9.88 13.94
N VAL A 143 -3.49 -9.45 13.22
CA VAL A 143 -2.17 -9.21 13.80
C VAL A 143 -2.19 -8.17 14.92
N LEU A 144 -2.97 -7.10 14.75
CA LEU A 144 -3.11 -6.04 15.75
C LEU A 144 -3.91 -6.47 16.97
N LYS A 145 -4.86 -7.40 16.81
CA LYS A 145 -5.69 -7.97 17.88
C LYS A 145 -4.98 -9.08 18.64
N THR A 146 -4.09 -9.84 17.99
CA THR A 146 -3.33 -10.90 18.65
C THR A 146 -2.20 -10.33 19.50
N LYS A 147 -2.23 -10.63 20.80
CA LYS A 147 -1.29 -10.16 21.80
C LYS A 147 0.14 -10.55 21.41
N ASP A 148 1.03 -9.55 21.44
CA ASP A 148 2.45 -9.64 21.10
C ASP A 148 2.78 -10.16 19.69
N LEU A 149 1.79 -10.51 18.86
CA LEU A 149 2.02 -11.06 17.53
C LEU A 149 2.75 -10.07 16.62
N TYR A 150 2.34 -8.79 16.64
CA TYR A 150 3.04 -7.78 15.86
C TYR A 150 4.52 -7.63 16.25
N LYS A 151 4.88 -7.86 17.53
CA LYS A 151 6.28 -7.79 17.99
C LYS A 151 7.05 -8.98 17.45
N LYS A 152 6.55 -10.20 17.70
CA LYS A 152 7.16 -11.46 17.25
C LYS A 152 7.34 -11.48 15.74
N GLY A 153 6.30 -11.13 14.98
CA GLY A 153 6.38 -11.04 13.52
C GLY A 153 7.40 -10.01 13.05
N THR A 154 7.46 -8.83 13.67
CA THR A 154 8.47 -7.82 13.30
C THR A 154 9.90 -8.25 13.64
N ASP A 155 10.09 -8.96 14.75
CA ASP A 155 11.39 -9.53 15.12
C ASP A 155 11.83 -10.60 14.12
N ASN A 156 10.88 -11.43 13.67
CA ASN A 156 11.10 -12.40 12.61
C ASN A 156 11.50 -11.74 11.27
N VAL A 157 10.81 -10.67 10.87
CA VAL A 157 11.18 -9.89 9.68
C VAL A 157 12.59 -9.29 9.85
N SER A 158 12.91 -8.76 11.03
CA SER A 158 14.24 -8.18 11.34
C SER A 158 15.35 -9.22 11.34
N PHE A 159 15.04 -10.47 11.67
CA PHE A 159 15.98 -11.57 11.57
C PHE A 159 16.35 -11.87 10.10
N PHE A 160 15.40 -11.81 9.17
CA PHE A 160 15.62 -12.16 7.77
C PHE A 160 16.10 -11.01 6.88
N PHE A 161 15.77 -9.76 7.21
CA PHE A 161 16.04 -8.60 6.34
C PHE A 161 16.78 -7.49 7.07
N ASP A 162 17.71 -6.86 6.34
CA ASP A 162 18.50 -5.73 6.82
C ASP A 162 17.81 -4.38 6.54
N LYS A 163 17.06 -4.29 5.44
CA LYS A 163 16.36 -3.07 5.01
C LYS A 163 15.01 -3.39 4.39
N LEU A 164 14.03 -2.59 4.77
CA LEU A 164 12.66 -2.65 4.27
C LEU A 164 12.41 -1.48 3.31
N TYR A 165 11.75 -1.76 2.19
CA TYR A 165 11.31 -0.79 1.20
C TYR A 165 9.80 -0.92 1.03
N ILE A 166 9.07 0.19 1.09
CA ILE A 166 7.61 0.22 0.92
C ILE A 166 7.26 1.19 -0.21
N ASP A 167 6.70 0.66 -1.28
CA ASP A 167 6.18 1.43 -2.41
C ASP A 167 4.70 1.80 -2.20
N GLU A 168 4.27 2.90 -2.81
CA GLU A 168 2.90 3.43 -2.74
C GLU A 168 2.36 3.50 -1.30
N PHE A 169 3.11 4.13 -0.37
CA PHE A 169 2.77 4.16 1.04
C PHE A 169 1.37 4.74 1.35
N GLN A 170 0.87 5.63 0.49
CA GLN A 170 -0.47 6.22 0.63
C GLN A 170 -1.61 5.21 0.43
N ASP A 171 -1.35 4.06 -0.21
CA ASP A 171 -2.36 3.04 -0.47
C ASP A 171 -2.71 2.23 0.80
N PHE A 172 -1.81 2.22 1.80
CA PHE A 172 -2.05 1.55 3.07
C PHE A 172 -2.96 2.39 3.96
N ARG A 173 -4.12 1.84 4.31
CA ARG A 173 -5.15 2.54 5.08
C ARG A 173 -5.63 1.73 6.28
N GLU A 174 -6.26 2.41 7.24
CA GLU A 174 -6.89 1.79 8.40
C GLU A 174 -5.96 0.81 9.15
N ASP A 175 -6.32 -0.46 9.24
CA ASP A 175 -5.57 -1.45 10.00
C ASP A 175 -4.21 -1.78 9.35
N ASP A 176 -4.12 -1.73 8.02
CA ASP A 176 -2.86 -1.91 7.29
C ASP A 176 -1.87 -0.80 7.68
N TYR A 177 -2.34 0.45 7.67
CA TYR A 177 -1.55 1.59 8.12
C TYR A 177 -1.17 1.47 9.60
N ARG A 178 -2.11 1.10 10.49
CA ARG A 178 -1.82 0.90 11.93
C ARG A 178 -0.75 -0.17 12.15
N LEU A 179 -0.75 -1.25 11.37
CA LEU A 179 0.28 -2.29 11.44
C LEU A 179 1.63 -1.77 10.93
N LEU A 180 1.63 -1.05 9.80
CA LEU A 180 2.84 -0.42 9.27
C LEU A 180 3.44 0.61 10.26
N GLU A 181 2.64 1.42 10.95
CA GLU A 181 3.13 2.32 11.99
C GLU A 181 3.92 1.57 13.07
N LYS A 182 3.41 0.41 13.52
CA LYS A 182 4.10 -0.42 14.52
C LYS A 182 5.37 -1.06 13.95
N LEU A 183 5.31 -1.56 12.71
CA LEU A 183 6.46 -2.13 12.00
C LEU A 183 7.57 -1.08 11.85
N ILE A 184 7.26 0.09 11.31
CA ILE A 184 8.20 1.20 11.08
C ILE A 184 8.86 1.63 12.38
N LYS A 185 8.09 1.78 13.47
CA LYS A 185 8.65 2.16 14.78
C LYS A 185 9.65 1.14 15.30
N ARG A 186 9.43 -0.15 15.07
CA ARG A 186 10.27 -1.24 15.60
C ARG A 186 11.42 -1.66 14.67
N PHE A 187 11.22 -1.63 13.35
CA PHE A 187 12.23 -2.02 12.35
C PHE A 187 13.29 -0.94 12.19
N ASN A 188 14.56 -1.31 12.01
CA ASN A 188 15.68 -0.36 12.12
C ASN A 188 15.92 0.49 10.87
N LYS A 189 15.73 -0.09 9.67
CA LYS A 189 16.04 0.55 8.40
C LYS A 189 14.88 0.45 7.43
N VAL A 190 14.25 1.58 7.12
CA VAL A 190 13.07 1.63 6.27
C VAL A 190 13.18 2.78 5.28
N LEU A 191 12.96 2.50 4.01
CA LEU A 191 12.71 3.51 2.99
C LEU A 191 11.26 3.38 2.53
N LEU A 192 10.48 4.45 2.64
CA LEU A 192 9.13 4.52 2.11
C LEU A 192 9.09 5.53 0.97
N VAL A 193 8.25 5.28 -0.02
CA VAL A 193 7.89 6.28 -1.04
C VAL A 193 6.38 6.34 -1.14
N GLY A 194 5.84 7.53 -1.34
CA GLY A 194 4.40 7.70 -1.50
C GLY A 194 4.07 9.06 -2.09
N ASP A 195 2.87 9.16 -2.66
CA ASP A 195 2.34 10.41 -3.18
C ASP A 195 1.15 10.83 -2.32
N TYR A 196 1.30 11.95 -1.62
CA TYR A 196 0.23 12.47 -0.79
C TYR A 196 -1.01 12.74 -1.63
N TYR A 197 -0.93 13.40 -2.78
CA TYR A 197 -2.11 13.85 -3.53
C TYR A 197 -2.84 12.71 -4.25
N GLN A 198 -2.22 11.54 -4.40
CA GLN A 198 -2.87 10.36 -4.98
C GLN A 198 -3.73 9.56 -3.99
N HIS A 199 -3.81 9.95 -2.71
CA HIS A 199 -4.63 9.22 -1.72
C HIS A 199 -6.15 9.21 -2.03
N SER A 200 -6.63 10.10 -2.91
CA SER A 200 -8.05 10.35 -3.20
C SER A 200 -8.60 9.64 -4.45
N VAL A 201 -7.78 8.91 -5.21
CA VAL A 201 -8.22 8.28 -6.48
C VAL A 201 -9.12 7.06 -6.26
N ASN A 202 -9.19 6.51 -5.05
CA ASN A 202 -10.10 5.41 -4.70
C ASN A 202 -11.42 5.95 -4.13
N GLY A 203 -12.44 6.12 -4.98
CA GLY A 203 -13.75 6.71 -4.65
C GLY A 203 -14.56 6.05 -3.51
N LYS A 204 -14.05 4.99 -2.88
CA LYS A 204 -14.65 4.34 -1.70
C LYS A 204 -13.99 4.75 -0.37
N ASN A 205 -12.75 5.24 -0.36
CA ASN A 205 -11.89 5.36 0.85
C ASN A 205 -11.23 6.75 1.01
N ASN A 206 -12.01 7.83 0.86
CA ASN A 206 -11.50 9.21 0.99
C ASN A 206 -11.30 9.67 2.45
N SER A 207 -11.54 8.81 3.43
CA SER A 207 -11.36 9.11 4.85
C SER A 207 -10.93 7.86 5.60
N GLY A 208 -10.11 8.04 6.63
CA GLY A 208 -9.58 6.93 7.43
C GLY A 208 -8.06 6.98 7.53
N LYS A 209 -7.49 6.38 8.58
CA LYS A 209 -6.05 6.48 8.87
C LYS A 209 -5.19 6.17 7.63
N PRO A 210 -4.10 6.91 7.35
CA PRO A 210 -3.64 8.10 8.08
C PRO A 210 -4.47 9.36 7.83
N ILE A 211 -5.15 9.44 6.68
CA ILE A 211 -5.81 10.66 6.19
C ILE A 211 -7.12 10.92 6.95
N LYS A 212 -7.08 11.93 7.82
CA LYS A 212 -8.29 12.46 8.47
C LYS A 212 -9.05 13.38 7.50
N LYS A 213 -10.34 13.59 7.76
CA LYS A 213 -11.13 14.59 7.04
C LYS A 213 -10.43 15.96 7.13
N ASN A 214 -10.21 16.60 5.99
CA ASN A 214 -9.53 17.90 5.86
C ASN A 214 -8.06 17.94 6.32
N MET A 215 -7.38 16.78 6.40
CA MET A 215 -5.94 16.79 6.61
C MET A 215 -5.26 17.52 5.45
N ASN A 216 -4.29 18.38 5.76
CA ASN A 216 -3.45 19.03 4.75
C ASN A 216 -2.05 18.40 4.66
N TYR A 217 -1.28 18.80 3.64
CA TYR A 217 0.05 18.24 3.37
C TYR A 217 1.02 18.46 4.54
N SER A 218 1.03 19.64 5.16
CA SER A 218 1.90 19.95 6.30
C SER A 218 1.55 19.12 7.54
N GLU A 219 0.28 18.92 7.83
CA GLU A 219 -0.18 18.03 8.91
C GLU A 219 0.22 16.57 8.65
N TYR A 220 0.17 16.13 7.39
CA TYR A 220 0.63 14.80 7.00
C TYR A 220 2.14 14.63 7.21
N LYS A 221 2.95 15.64 6.88
CA LYS A 221 4.40 15.61 7.20
C LYS A 221 4.65 15.47 8.70
N ILE A 222 3.99 16.29 9.53
CA ILE A 222 4.12 16.23 10.98
C ILE A 222 3.71 14.85 11.52
N LEU A 223 2.70 14.21 10.92
CA LEU A 223 2.31 12.84 11.28
C LEU A 223 3.45 11.84 11.01
N LEU A 224 4.10 11.94 9.85
CA LEU A 224 5.20 11.06 9.44
C LEU A 224 6.45 11.27 10.31
N GLU A 225 6.80 12.52 10.61
CA GLU A 225 7.89 12.87 11.51
C GLU A 225 7.66 12.27 12.91
N LYS A 226 6.42 12.30 13.42
CA LYS A 226 6.04 11.65 14.69
C LYS A 226 6.13 10.12 14.66
N LEU A 227 6.24 9.49 13.48
CA LEU A 227 6.58 8.07 13.36
C LEU A 227 8.08 7.81 13.48
N GLY A 228 8.90 8.87 13.53
CA GLY A 228 10.36 8.79 13.53
C GLY A 228 10.94 8.63 12.11
N LEU A 229 10.25 9.16 11.10
CA LEU A 229 10.70 9.20 9.72
C LEU A 229 11.33 10.56 9.42
N GLU A 230 12.48 10.55 8.74
CA GLU A 230 12.96 11.72 8.01
C GLU A 230 12.08 11.90 6.76
N VAL A 231 11.46 13.07 6.61
CA VAL A 231 10.58 13.38 5.48
C VAL A 231 11.39 14.14 4.44
N ASP A 232 11.48 13.55 3.24
CA ASP A 232 12.03 14.20 2.06
C ASP A 232 10.91 14.46 1.07
N ASP A 233 10.61 15.73 0.81
CA ASP A 233 9.64 16.18 -0.17
C ASP A 233 10.27 16.92 -1.36
N ILE A 234 11.60 16.80 -1.51
CA ILE A 234 12.38 17.51 -2.53
C ILE A 234 12.79 16.55 -3.64
N SER A 235 13.32 15.36 -3.30
CA SER A 235 14.01 14.49 -4.28
C SER A 235 13.12 13.99 -5.42
N LEU A 236 11.81 13.85 -5.21
CA LEU A 236 10.84 13.36 -6.20
C LEU A 236 9.71 14.37 -6.45
N SER A 237 10.03 15.65 -6.44
CA SER A 237 9.10 16.77 -6.69
C SER A 237 8.81 17.05 -8.18
N LYS A 238 9.60 16.45 -9.08
CA LYS A 238 9.45 16.61 -10.54
C LYS A 238 8.93 15.34 -11.20
N SER A 239 8.02 15.50 -12.16
CA SER A 239 7.44 14.42 -12.95
C SER A 239 8.29 14.13 -14.19
N LYS A 240 8.75 12.88 -14.31
CA LYS A 240 9.46 12.38 -15.50
C LYS A 240 8.53 11.92 -16.61
N ARG A 241 7.21 11.98 -16.37
CA ARG A 241 6.17 11.49 -17.29
C ARG A 241 5.34 12.61 -17.88
N CYS A 242 5.08 13.66 -17.09
CA CYS A 242 4.13 14.70 -17.48
C CYS A 242 4.88 15.90 -18.07
N PRO A 243 4.55 16.32 -19.31
CA PRO A 243 5.10 17.54 -19.92
C PRO A 243 4.77 18.81 -19.13
N ALA A 244 5.53 19.88 -19.36
CA ALA A 244 5.41 21.13 -18.62
C ALA A 244 3.99 21.72 -18.65
N ASN A 245 3.31 21.74 -19.80
CA ASN A 245 1.96 22.28 -19.91
C ASN A 245 0.94 21.46 -19.11
N VAL A 246 1.12 20.13 -19.06
CA VAL A 246 0.27 19.24 -18.25
C VAL A 246 0.51 19.49 -16.76
N CYS A 247 1.76 19.58 -16.32
CA CYS A 247 2.10 19.92 -14.93
C CYS A 247 1.54 21.28 -14.52
N ASN A 248 1.69 22.30 -15.38
CA ASN A 248 1.15 23.64 -15.15
C ASN A 248 -0.37 23.62 -15.02
N TYR A 249 -1.06 22.88 -15.89
CA TYR A 249 -2.51 22.73 -15.81
C TYR A 249 -2.93 22.06 -14.48
N VAL A 250 -2.29 20.96 -14.10
CA VAL A 250 -2.56 20.25 -12.84
C VAL A 250 -2.30 21.15 -11.63
N SER A 251 -1.17 21.86 -11.61
CA SER A 251 -0.80 22.78 -10.55
C SER A 251 -1.84 23.89 -10.39
N ASN A 252 -2.23 24.55 -11.48
CA ASN A 252 -3.23 25.61 -11.46
C ASN A 252 -4.62 25.10 -11.07
N LYS A 253 -5.01 23.91 -11.53
CA LYS A 253 -6.36 23.38 -11.32
C LYS A 253 -6.56 22.78 -9.92
N LEU A 254 -5.55 22.09 -9.40
CA LEU A 254 -5.63 21.32 -8.16
C LEU A 254 -4.81 21.91 -7.01
N SER A 255 -4.05 22.98 -7.25
CA SER A 255 -3.12 23.57 -6.27
C SER A 255 -2.10 22.55 -5.74
N ILE A 256 -1.62 21.67 -6.62
CA ILE A 256 -0.60 20.66 -6.34
C ILE A 256 0.74 21.19 -6.86
N SER A 257 1.76 21.27 -6.01
CA SER A 257 3.11 21.60 -6.44
C SER A 257 3.70 20.40 -7.21
N ILE A 258 3.60 20.44 -8.54
CA ILE A 258 4.15 19.46 -9.47
C ILE A 258 4.84 20.18 -10.62
N GLU A 259 6.08 19.83 -10.87
CA GLU A 259 6.87 20.35 -11.99
C GLU A 259 7.17 19.23 -12.98
N SER A 260 7.46 19.60 -14.23
CA SER A 260 7.93 18.66 -15.23
C SER A 260 9.45 18.53 -15.16
N ASP A 261 9.95 17.30 -15.27
CA ASP A 261 11.35 17.02 -15.51
C ASP A 261 11.59 17.05 -17.02
N SER A 262 12.05 18.20 -17.53
CA SER A 262 12.19 18.50 -18.96
C SER A 262 13.15 17.56 -19.68
N GLU A 263 14.04 16.88 -18.96
CA GLU A 263 14.95 15.90 -19.57
C GLU A 263 14.23 14.60 -19.98
N PHE A 264 13.09 14.28 -19.35
CA PHE A 264 12.41 12.99 -19.53
C PHE A 264 11.00 13.08 -20.10
N ALA A 265 10.23 14.10 -19.71
CA ALA A 265 8.79 14.11 -19.96
C ALA A 265 8.39 14.38 -21.41
N GLY A 266 9.32 14.88 -22.23
CA GLY A 266 9.05 15.30 -23.60
C GLY A 266 8.07 16.47 -23.69
N ASP A 267 7.57 16.71 -24.92
CA ASP A 267 6.59 17.75 -25.20
C ASP A 267 5.16 17.19 -25.16
N GLY A 268 4.21 18.03 -24.74
CA GLY A 268 2.80 17.71 -24.78
C GLY A 268 1.95 18.84 -24.20
N ASP A 269 0.69 18.89 -24.59
CA ASP A 269 -0.21 20.00 -24.29
C ASP A 269 -1.58 19.54 -23.77
N VAL A 270 -2.34 20.47 -23.18
CA VAL A 270 -3.70 20.22 -22.68
C VAL A 270 -4.72 20.81 -23.64
N ILE A 271 -5.43 19.94 -24.36
CA ILE A 271 -6.45 20.33 -25.33
C ILE A 271 -7.84 20.14 -24.72
N PHE A 272 -8.65 21.20 -24.75
CA PHE A 272 -10.05 21.16 -24.31
C PHE A 272 -10.96 20.89 -25.50
N ILE A 273 -11.56 19.71 -25.51
CA ILE A 273 -12.52 19.30 -26.53
C ILE A 273 -13.86 20.01 -26.28
N GLN A 274 -14.40 20.67 -27.30
CA GLN A 274 -15.62 21.49 -27.16
C GLN A 274 -16.88 20.80 -27.69
N ASN A 275 -16.75 19.72 -28.47
CA ASN A 275 -17.88 19.03 -29.06
C ASN A 275 -17.73 17.50 -29.06
N CYS A 276 -18.86 16.80 -29.15
CA CYS A 276 -18.90 15.35 -29.07
C CYS A 276 -18.33 14.63 -30.31
N GLU A 277 -18.24 15.32 -31.45
CA GLU A 277 -17.73 14.73 -32.69
C GLU A 277 -16.21 14.61 -32.64
N GLU A 278 -15.54 15.69 -32.24
CA GLU A 278 -14.10 15.73 -31.96
C GLU A 278 -13.72 14.68 -30.90
N ALA A 279 -14.50 14.57 -29.82
CA ALA A 279 -14.29 13.54 -28.80
C ALA A 279 -14.35 12.11 -29.38
N ARG A 280 -15.32 11.83 -30.26
CA ARG A 280 -15.44 10.52 -30.90
C ARG A 280 -14.27 10.23 -31.82
N ASN A 281 -13.85 11.22 -32.61
CA ASN A 281 -12.73 11.07 -33.53
C ASN A 281 -11.45 10.71 -32.77
N ILE A 282 -11.16 11.42 -31.67
CA ILE A 282 -9.99 11.13 -30.82
C ILE A 282 -10.09 9.74 -30.19
N LEU A 283 -11.24 9.36 -29.63
CA LEU A 283 -11.42 8.04 -29.01
C LEU A 283 -11.35 6.87 -30.02
N SER A 284 -11.58 7.14 -31.31
CA SER A 284 -11.47 6.16 -32.39
C SER A 284 -10.10 6.10 -33.04
N ASP A 285 -9.25 7.09 -32.78
CA ASP A 285 -7.88 7.11 -33.29
C ASP A 285 -7.00 6.19 -32.45
N SER A 286 -6.32 5.25 -33.11
CA SER A 286 -5.42 4.29 -32.45
C SER A 286 -3.95 4.74 -32.50
N THR A 287 -3.68 5.90 -33.11
CA THR A 287 -2.35 6.48 -33.26
C THR A 287 -2.02 7.56 -32.23
N ILE A 288 -3.02 7.99 -31.46
CA ILE A 288 -2.93 8.87 -30.28
C ILE A 288 -2.97 8.00 -29.02
#